data_AF-A0A8S3KFC9-F1
#
_entry.id   AF-A0A8S3KFC9-F1
#
_cell.length_a   1.000
_cell.length_b   1.000
_cell.length_c   1.000
_cell.angle_alpha   90.00
_cell.angle_beta   90.00
_cell.angle_gamma   90.00
#
_symmetry.space_group_name_H-M   'P 1'
#
loop_
_entity.id
_entity.type
_entity.pdbx_description
1 polymer ?
#
loop_
_entity_poly.entity_id
_entity_poly.type
_entity_poly.pdbx_seq_one_letter_code
_entity_poly.pdbx_strand_id
1 'polypeptide(L)'
;STTTPAKTVFQCYECSGPSCGKGDSPVSTNCPSCMVYRNPNDQTIIERRCCWWACGTPNTVSTYNGIETYFCADDKCNGYGAESTLTSPVTTTTEKTTTTTT
;
A
#
# COMPACT_ATOMS: atom_id res chain seq x y z
N SER A 1 3.39 35.56 -17.86
CA SER A 1 2.74 34.25 -17.86
C SER A 1 3.38 33.38 -16.80
N THR A 2 2.69 33.15 -15.69
CA THR A 2 3.13 32.21 -14.66
C THR A 2 2.89 30.80 -15.19
N THR A 3 3.93 30.17 -15.71
CA THR A 3 3.89 28.75 -16.10
C THR A 3 3.82 27.94 -14.81
N THR A 4 2.61 27.58 -14.38
CA THR A 4 2.42 26.57 -13.34
C THR A 4 3.18 25.32 -13.78
N PRO A 5 4.14 24.79 -13.00
CA PRO A 5 4.81 23.56 -13.36
C PRO A 5 3.75 22.48 -13.57
N ALA A 6 3.79 21.81 -14.72
CA ALA A 6 2.88 20.70 -15.00
C ALA A 6 3.03 19.70 -13.85
N LYS A 7 1.96 19.50 -13.08
CA LYS A 7 1.98 18.57 -11.96
C LYS A 7 2.14 17.19 -12.57
N THR A 8 3.26 16.52 -12.31
CA THR A 8 3.46 15.14 -12.77
C THR A 8 2.36 14.29 -12.17
N VAL A 9 1.61 13.61 -13.03
CA VAL A 9 0.54 12.68 -12.67
C VAL A 9 0.89 11.31 -13.22
N PHE A 10 0.63 10.28 -12.41
CA PHE A 10 0.88 8.87 -12.72
C PHE A 10 -0.44 8.11 -12.65
N GLN A 11 -0.59 7.02 -13.41
CA GLN A 11 -1.72 6.11 -13.28
C GLN A 11 -1.52 5.20 -12.08
N CYS A 12 -2.39 5.29 -11.08
CA CYS A 12 -2.28 4.58 -9.82
C CYS A 12 -3.42 3.56 -9.74
N TYR A 13 -3.15 2.30 -9.38
CA TYR A 13 -4.23 1.35 -9.11
C TYR A 13 -4.99 1.73 -7.86
N GLU A 14 -6.32 1.67 -7.92
CA GLU A 14 -7.20 1.90 -6.78
C GLU A 14 -8.01 0.66 -6.49
N CYS A 15 -7.86 0.12 -5.28
CA CYS A 15 -8.60 -1.03 -4.84
C CYS A 15 -8.43 -1.25 -3.32
N SER A 16 -9.49 -1.77 -2.70
CA SER A 16 -9.57 -2.02 -1.26
C SER A 16 -10.26 -3.35 -1.00
N GLY A 17 -9.86 -4.03 0.07
CA GLY A 17 -10.46 -5.29 0.50
C GLY A 17 -9.73 -6.54 -0.01
N PRO A 18 -10.24 -7.73 0.34
CA PRO A 18 -9.49 -9.00 0.21
C PRO A 18 -9.21 -9.43 -1.24
N SER A 19 -9.90 -8.86 -2.23
CA SER A 19 -9.61 -9.09 -3.65
C SER A 19 -8.35 -8.37 -4.13
N CYS A 20 -7.90 -7.33 -3.42
CA CYS A 20 -6.84 -6.47 -3.89
C CYS A 20 -5.45 -7.11 -3.91
N GLY A 21 -5.22 -8.13 -3.08
CA GLY A 21 -3.96 -8.87 -3.04
C GLY A 21 -3.86 -10.00 -4.07
N LYS A 22 -4.84 -10.18 -4.96
CA LYS A 22 -4.90 -11.32 -5.90
C LYS A 22 -4.58 -10.98 -7.35
N GLY A 23 -4.16 -9.74 -7.62
CA GLY A 23 -3.80 -9.26 -8.96
C GLY A 23 -3.84 -7.73 -9.04
N ASP A 24 -3.57 -7.21 -10.23
CA ASP A 24 -3.70 -5.77 -10.50
C ASP A 24 -5.16 -5.33 -10.41
N SER A 25 -5.40 -4.12 -9.90
CA SER A 25 -6.75 -3.55 -9.92
C SER A 25 -7.19 -3.27 -11.36
N PRO A 26 -8.43 -3.60 -11.77
CA PRO A 26 -8.95 -3.14 -13.06
C PRO A 26 -9.19 -1.63 -13.08
N VAL A 27 -9.17 -0.97 -11.92
CA VAL A 27 -9.41 0.47 -11.76
C VAL A 27 -8.08 1.18 -11.52
N SER A 28 -7.79 2.18 -12.35
CA SER A 28 -6.65 3.08 -12.18
C SER A 28 -7.06 4.54 -12.32
N THR A 29 -6.48 5.40 -11.50
CA THR A 29 -6.78 6.84 -11.42
C THR A 29 -5.49 7.65 -11.58
N ASN A 30 -5.54 8.79 -12.27
CA ASN A 30 -4.41 9.70 -12.40
C ASN A 30 -4.15 10.42 -11.07
N CYS A 31 -2.96 10.27 -10.49
CA CYS A 31 -2.65 10.80 -9.17
C CYS A 31 -1.17 11.22 -9.05
N PRO A 32 -0.80 12.10 -8.10
CA PRO A 32 0.57 12.60 -8.00
C PRO A 32 1.56 11.58 -7.43
N SER A 33 1.09 10.54 -6.72
CA SER A 33 1.92 9.42 -6.24
C SER A 33 1.04 8.21 -5.92
N CYS A 34 1.51 7.01 -6.26
CA CYS A 34 0.84 5.76 -5.93
C CYS A 34 1.26 5.28 -4.54
N MET A 35 0.35 4.61 -3.82
CA MET A 35 0.71 3.92 -2.57
C MET A 35 0.12 2.51 -2.50
N VAL A 36 0.81 1.66 -1.74
CA VAL A 36 0.36 0.32 -1.33
C VAL A 36 0.65 0.12 0.15
N TYR A 37 -0.30 -0.45 0.89
CA TYR A 37 -0.15 -0.72 2.32
C TYR A 37 -0.98 -1.93 2.73
N ARG A 38 -0.72 -2.47 3.93
CA ARG A 38 -1.55 -3.52 4.52
C ARG A 38 -2.64 -2.90 5.39
N ASN A 39 -3.85 -3.46 5.35
CA ASN A 39 -4.93 -2.96 6.17
C ASN A 39 -4.55 -3.10 7.66
N PRO A 40 -4.72 -2.05 8.49
CA PRO A 40 -4.33 -2.07 9.89
C PRO A 40 -5.10 -3.09 10.73
N ASN A 41 -6.33 -3.42 10.32
CA ASN A 41 -7.20 -4.36 11.04
C ASN A 41 -6.98 -5.80 10.59
N ASP A 42 -6.53 -6.00 9.35
CA ASP A 42 -6.26 -7.30 8.77
C ASP A 42 -5.06 -7.20 7.82
N GLN A 43 -3.87 -7.54 8.33
CA GLN A 43 -2.65 -7.42 7.55
C GLN A 43 -2.55 -8.41 6.37
N THR A 44 -3.51 -9.33 6.21
CA THR A 44 -3.62 -10.17 5.01
C THR A 44 -4.23 -9.42 3.84
N ILE A 45 -4.90 -8.29 4.11
CA ILE A 45 -5.53 -7.45 3.09
C ILE A 45 -4.54 -6.37 2.65
N ILE A 46 -4.22 -6.39 1.36
CA ILE A 46 -3.48 -5.30 0.71
C ILE A 46 -4.47 -4.22 0.25
N GLU A 47 -4.10 -2.95 0.39
CA GLU A 47 -4.81 -1.83 -0.20
C GLU A 47 -3.90 -1.06 -1.14
N ARG A 48 -4.47 -0.58 -2.25
CA ARG A 48 -3.80 0.19 -3.29
C ARG A 48 -4.57 1.46 -3.52
N ARG A 49 -3.92 2.61 -3.42
CA ARG A 49 -4.61 3.90 -3.53
C ARG A 49 -3.73 4.96 -4.16
N CYS A 50 -4.41 6.03 -4.59
CA CYS A 50 -3.78 7.30 -4.85
C CYS A 50 -3.36 7.98 -3.55
N CYS A 51 -2.14 8.50 -3.51
CA CYS A 51 -1.72 9.43 -2.48
C CYS A 51 -1.83 10.87 -2.99
N TRP A 52 -2.71 11.66 -2.37
CA TRP A 52 -2.99 13.05 -2.78
C TRP A 52 -2.33 14.10 -1.88
N TRP A 53 -2.05 13.74 -0.63
CA TRP A 53 -1.56 14.63 0.43
C TRP A 53 -0.70 13.82 1.40
N ALA A 54 0.33 14.46 1.95
CA ALA A 54 1.24 13.86 2.94
C ALA A 54 1.93 12.56 2.48
N CYS A 55 2.14 12.42 1.17
CA CYS A 55 2.81 11.27 0.58
C CYS A 55 4.27 11.21 1.04
N GLY A 56 4.74 9.99 1.30
CA GLY A 56 6.15 9.74 1.56
C GLY A 56 7.00 10.04 0.32
N THR A 57 8.32 9.92 0.49
CA THR A 57 9.24 10.01 -0.63
C THR A 57 8.97 8.85 -1.61
N PRO A 58 8.94 9.09 -2.93
CA PRO A 58 8.79 8.02 -3.91
C PRO A 58 9.85 6.93 -3.76
N ASN A 59 9.45 5.69 -4.02
CA ASN A 59 10.25 4.47 -3.92
C ASN A 59 10.81 4.24 -2.51
N THR A 60 10.05 4.63 -1.49
CA THR A 60 10.38 4.38 -0.07
C THR A 60 9.19 3.81 0.69
N VAL A 61 9.51 3.07 1.76
CA VAL A 61 8.53 2.63 2.76
C VAL A 61 8.51 3.64 3.90
N SER A 62 7.33 4.00 4.37
CA SER A 62 7.13 4.89 5.52
C SER A 62 6.00 4.36 6.39
N THR A 63 6.08 4.60 7.70
CA THR A 63 5.10 4.09 8.65
C THR A 63 4.14 5.20 9.08
N TYR A 64 2.85 5.04 8.78
CA TYR A 64 1.79 5.97 9.16
C TYR A 64 0.85 5.27 10.12
N ASN A 65 0.72 5.77 11.37
CA ASN A 65 -0.13 5.17 12.40
C ASN A 65 0.14 3.66 12.62
N GLY A 66 1.41 3.24 12.56
CA GLY A 66 1.81 1.83 12.70
C GLY A 66 1.59 0.97 11.44
N ILE A 67 1.19 1.58 10.32
CA ILE A 67 0.99 0.91 9.04
C ILE A 67 2.17 1.22 8.13
N GLU A 68 2.88 0.19 7.68
CA GLU A 68 3.86 0.35 6.61
C GLU A 68 3.14 0.62 5.28
N THR A 69 3.53 1.72 4.65
CA THR A 69 3.04 2.17 3.36
C THR A 69 4.22 2.37 2.43
N TYR A 70 4.20 1.70 1.29
CA TYR A 70 5.15 1.91 0.22
C TYR A 70 4.59 2.96 -0.75
N PHE A 71 5.41 3.95 -1.08
CA PHE A 71 5.10 5.02 -2.03
C PHE A 71 5.92 4.84 -3.30
N CYS A 72 5.33 5.10 -4.45
CA CYS A 72 6.04 5.10 -5.72
C CYS A 72 5.47 6.18 -6.66
N ALA A 73 6.24 6.54 -7.69
CA ALA A 73 5.95 7.66 -8.59
C ALA A 73 6.24 7.27 -10.04
N ASP A 74 5.62 6.18 -10.47
CA ASP A 74 5.63 5.66 -11.85
C ASP A 74 4.23 5.13 -12.18
N ASP A 75 3.92 5.04 -13.48
CA ASP A 75 2.64 4.47 -13.92
C ASP A 75 2.51 3.03 -13.44
N LYS A 76 1.43 2.77 -12.71
CA LYS A 76 0.99 1.46 -12.22
C LYS A 76 2.01 0.78 -11.29
N CYS A 77 2.88 1.56 -10.66
CA CYS A 77 3.93 1.05 -9.78
C CYS A 77 3.41 0.40 -8.49
N ASN A 78 2.16 0.69 -8.08
CA ASN A 78 1.48 0.02 -6.97
C ASN A 78 0.70 -1.24 -7.41
N GLY A 79 1.11 -1.89 -8.50
CA GLY A 79 0.54 -3.13 -9.00
C GLY A 79 0.73 -4.34 -8.09
N TYR A 80 0.34 -5.51 -8.58
CA TYR A 80 0.55 -6.79 -7.94
C TYR A 80 2.05 -7.03 -7.72
N GLY A 81 2.42 -7.49 -6.52
CA GLY A 81 3.80 -7.71 -6.12
C GLY A 81 4.48 -6.47 -5.52
N ALA A 82 3.94 -5.26 -5.66
CA ALA A 82 4.49 -4.07 -5.02
C ALA A 82 4.48 -4.17 -3.48
N GLU A 83 3.54 -4.93 -2.92
CA GLU A 83 3.45 -5.23 -1.48
C GLU A 83 4.65 -6.03 -0.93
N SER A 84 5.46 -6.63 -1.80
CA SER A 84 6.69 -7.33 -1.39
C SER A 84 7.75 -6.39 -0.80
N THR A 85 7.62 -5.09 -1.05
CA THR A 85 8.46 -4.05 -0.44
C THR A 85 8.15 -3.81 1.04
N LEU A 86 6.98 -4.22 1.51
CA LEU A 86 6.55 -4.05 2.90
C LEU A 86 7.25 -5.07 3.79
N THR A 87 8.10 -4.59 4.69
CA THR A 87 9.06 -5.41 5.47
C THR A 87 8.47 -6.17 6.63
N SER A 88 7.35 -5.75 7.20
CA SER A 88 6.73 -6.46 8.33
C SER A 88 5.95 -7.65 7.79
N PRO A 89 6.36 -8.92 8.00
CA PRO A 89 5.44 -10.04 7.88
C PRO A 89 4.35 -9.92 8.96
N VAL A 90 3.17 -10.45 8.68
CA VAL A 90 2.17 -10.70 9.72
C VAL A 90 2.83 -11.66 10.70
N THR A 91 3.29 -11.19 11.86
CA THR A 91 3.57 -12.06 12.99
C THR A 91 2.23 -12.59 13.46
N THR A 92 1.77 -13.68 12.85
CA THR A 92 0.72 -14.52 13.39
C THR A 92 1.28 -15.13 14.67
N THR A 93 1.12 -14.45 15.80
CA THR A 93 1.32 -15.05 17.12
C THR A 93 0.27 -16.14 17.29
N THR A 94 0.57 -17.35 16.79
CA THR A 94 -0.14 -18.56 17.19
C THR A 94 0.35 -18.89 18.58
N GLU A 95 -0.18 -18.21 19.60
CA GLU A 95 -0.04 -18.69 20.97
C GLU A 95 -1.07 -19.80 21.18
N LYS A 96 -0.66 -21.03 20.83
CA LYS A 96 -1.38 -22.23 21.25
C LYS A 96 -1.14 -22.42 22.74
N THR A 97 -1.93 -21.76 23.58
CA THR A 97 -2.00 -22.05 25.02
C THR A 97 -2.54 -23.48 25.18
N THR A 98 -1.62 -24.43 25.30
CA THR A 98 -1.95 -25.81 25.67
C THR A 98 -1.99 -25.85 27.19
N THR A 99 -3.18 -25.70 27.76
CA THR A 99 -3.40 -25.89 29.20
C THR A 99 -3.35 -27.38 29.51
N THR A 100 -2.24 -27.85 30.06
CA THR A 100 -2.13 -29.18 30.68
C THR A 100 -2.50 -29.04 32.15
N THR A 101 -3.72 -29.47 32.49
CA THR A 101 -4.13 -29.66 33.89
C THR A 101 -3.60 -31.01 34.37
N THR A 102 -2.88 -31.02 35.48
CA THR A 102 -2.46 -32.22 36.21
C THR A 102 -3.26 -32.30 37.51
#